data_AF-A0A1H5VQQ7-F1
#
_entry.id   AF-A0A1H5VQQ7-F1
#
_cell.length_a   1.000
_cell.length_b   1.000
_cell.length_c   1.000
_cell.angle_alpha   90.00
_cell.angle_beta   90.00
_cell.angle_gamma   90.00
#
_symmetry.space_group_name_H-M   'P 1'
#
loop_
_entity.id
_entity.type
_entity.pdbx_description
1 polymer ?
#
loop_
_entity_poly.entity_id
_entity_poly.type
_entity_poly.pdbx_seq_one_letter_code
_entity_poly.pdbx_strand_id
1 'polypeptide(L)' 'MEEEMGMTNEQYKGMLLDELEDWQEVLELAEESGNKRIIAKAQKQIEKINEKLKF' A
#
# COMPACT_ATOMS: atom_id res chain seq x y z
N MET A 1 -29.44 -14.19 -10.64
CA MET A 1 -28.17 -14.44 -9.93
C MET A 1 -27.40 -13.14 -10.03
N GLU A 2 -27.31 -12.38 -8.93
CA GLU A 2 -26.34 -11.29 -8.85
C GLU A 2 -24.97 -11.95 -8.80
N GLU A 3 -24.31 -12.06 -9.95
CA GLU A 3 -22.90 -12.42 -9.99
C GLU A 3 -22.16 -11.32 -9.22
N GLU A 4 -21.45 -11.72 -8.15
CA GLU A 4 -20.59 -10.87 -7.35
C GLU A 4 -19.67 -10.06 -8.26
N MET A 5 -20.02 -8.80 -8.55
CA MET A 5 -19.12 -7.87 -9.23
C MET A 5 -18.04 -7.42 -8.25
N GLY A 6 -17.15 -8.35 -7.89
CA GLY A 6 -15.88 -8.05 -7.26
C GLY A 6 -14.95 -7.32 -8.23
N MET A 7 -13.91 -6.69 -7.70
CA MET A 7 -12.87 -6.08 -8.53
C MET A 7 -12.14 -7.15 -9.33
N THR A 8 -11.78 -6.82 -10.57
CA THR A 8 -10.85 -7.65 -11.33
C THR A 8 -9.47 -7.62 -10.67
N ASN A 9 -8.65 -8.64 -10.94
CA ASN A 9 -7.28 -8.68 -10.42
C ASN A 9 -6.46 -7.44 -10.83
N GLU A 10 -6.69 -6.90 -12.04
CA GLU A 10 -6.01 -5.68 -12.51
C GLU A 10 -6.48 -4.43 -11.77
N GLN A 11 -7.77 -4.33 -11.46
CA GLN A 11 -8.30 -3.23 -10.64
C GLN A 11 -7.74 -3.30 -9.21
N TYR A 12 -7.68 -4.51 -8.63
CA TYR A 12 -7.08 -4.72 -7.31
C TYR A 12 -5.59 -4.39 -7.31
N LYS A 13 -4.84 -4.76 -8.36
CA LYS A 13 -3.42 -4.39 -8.53
C LYS A 13 -3.25 -2.88 -8.64
N GLY A 14 -4.08 -2.19 -9.43
CA GLY A 14 -4.09 -0.74 -9.53
C GLY A 14 -4.25 -0.07 -8.16
N MET A 15 -5.26 -0.50 -7.39
CA MET A 15 -5.47 0.03 -6.03
C MET A 15 -4.29 -0.22 -5.09
N LEU A 16 -3.63 -1.38 -5.19
CA LEU A 16 -2.45 -1.66 -4.38
C LEU A 16 -1.26 -0.79 -4.77
N LEU A 17 -1.13 -0.43 -6.05
CA LEU A 17 -0.07 0.49 -6.51
C LEU A 17 -0.33 1.91 -6.01
N ASP A 18 -1.58 2.39 -6.06
CA ASP A 18 -1.95 3.70 -5.51
C ASP A 18 -1.68 3.74 -4.00
N GLU A 19 -2.09 2.70 -3.26
CA GLU A 19 -1.82 2.61 -1.82
C GLU A 19 -0.31 2.51 -1.51
N LEU A 20 0.47 1.88 -2.39
CA LEU A 20 1.92 1.80 -2.25
C LEU A 20 2.57 3.18 -2.37
N GLU A 21 2.14 3.98 -3.35
CA GLU A 21 2.61 5.36 -3.55
C GLU A 21 2.30 6.23 -2.33
N ASP A 22 1.07 6.19 -1.82
CA ASP A 22 0.67 6.93 -0.61
C ASP A 22 1.56 6.59 0.60
N TRP A 23 1.85 5.30 0.83
CA TRP A 23 2.70 4.90 1.96
C TRP A 23 4.17 5.24 1.77
N GLN A 24 4.66 5.33 0.53
CA GLN A 24 6.00 5.81 0.23
C GLN A 24 6.13 7.30 0.54
N GLU A 25 5.14 8.12 0.19
CA GLU A 25 5.12 9.55 0.56
C GLU A 25 5.08 9.72 2.10
N VAL A 26 4.24 8.93 2.79
CA VAL A 26 4.19 8.95 4.26
C VAL A 26 5.54 8.55 4.88
N LEU A 27 6.27 7.62 4.28
CA LEU A 27 7.60 7.24 4.74
C LEU A 27 8.58 8.39 4.58
N GLU A 28 8.62 9.05 3.42
CA GLU A 28 9.48 10.20 3.15
C GLU A 28 9.24 11.32 4.18
N LEU A 29 7.98 11.73 4.37
CA LEU A 29 7.61 12.75 5.37
C LEU A 29 7.96 12.33 6.81
N ALA A 30 7.85 11.05 7.13
CA ALA A 30 8.19 10.54 8.45
C ALA A 30 9.70 10.49 8.68
N GLU A 31 10.50 10.22 7.64
CA GLU A 31 11.96 10.27 7.66
C GLU A 31 12.45 11.72 7.82
N GLU A 32 11.90 12.66 7.08
CA GLU A 32 12.19 14.10 7.21
C GLU A 32 11.91 14.62 8.63
N SER A 33 10.79 14.18 9.23
CA SER A 33 10.39 14.59 10.59
C SER A 33 11.06 13.76 11.70
N GLY A 34 11.83 12.73 11.36
CA GLY A 34 12.46 11.82 12.33
C GLY A 34 11.47 11.00 13.15
N ASN A 35 10.23 10.84 12.70
CA ASN A 35 9.17 10.16 13.44
C ASN A 35 9.27 8.63 13.30
N LYS A 36 10.11 8.03 14.15
CA LYS A 36 10.40 6.57 14.17
C LYS A 36 9.15 5.68 14.22
N ARG A 37 8.07 6.13 14.87
CA ARG A 37 6.84 5.34 14.97
C ARG A 37 6.10 5.29 13.62
N ILE A 38 6.06 6.40 12.90
CA ILE A 38 5.40 6.46 11.58
C ILE A 38 6.26 5.75 10.54
N ILE A 39 7.58 5.91 10.57
CA ILE A 39 8.53 5.16 9.72
C ILE A 39 8.26 3.65 9.80
N ALA A 40 8.25 3.09 11.02
CA ALA A 40 8.02 1.66 11.22
C ALA A 40 6.62 1.20 10.73
N LYS A 41 5.61 2.07 10.83
CA LYS A 41 4.26 1.79 10.31
C LYS A 41 4.25 1.78 8.79
N ALA A 42 4.84 2.79 8.15
CA ALA A 42 4.88 2.92 6.70
C ALA A 42 5.64 1.75 6.07
N GLN A 43 6.82 1.41 6.60
CA GLN A 43 7.62 0.26 6.15
C GLN A 43 6.82 -1.05 6.21
N LYS A 44 6.10 -1.31 7.32
CA LYS A 44 5.26 -2.51 7.46
C LYS A 44 4.14 -2.56 6.43
N GLN A 45 3.52 -1.42 6.12
CA GLN A 45 2.43 -1.35 5.14
C GLN A 45 2.95 -1.55 3.72
N ILE A 46 4.07 -0.92 3.37
CA ILE A 46 4.79 -1.10 2.11
C ILE A 46 5.15 -2.58 1.90
N GLU A 47 5.73 -3.23 2.90
CA GLU A 47 6.07 -4.66 2.83
C GLU A 47 4.83 -5.52 2.56
N LYS A 48 3.75 -5.29 3.31
CA LYS A 48 2.49 -6.00 3.14
C LYS A 48 1.88 -5.81 1.73
N ILE A 49 1.95 -4.61 1.17
CA ILE A 49 1.45 -4.31 -0.17
C ILE A 49 2.33 -5.00 -1.22
N ASN A 50 3.66 -4.92 -1.08
CA ASN A 50 4.59 -5.62 -1.97
C ASN A 50 4.37 -7.14 -1.98
N GLU A 51 4.12 -7.77 -0.82
CA GLU A 51 3.77 -9.19 -0.78
C GLU A 51 2.47 -9.49 -1.52
N LYS A 52 1.47 -8.62 -1.43
CA LYS A 52 0.21 -8.78 -2.18
C LYS A 52 0.38 -8.59 -3.69
N LEU A 53 1.28 -7.70 -4.12
CA LEU A 53 1.55 -7.42 -5.53
C LEU A 53 2.30 -8.55 -6.25
N LYS A 54 2.93 -9.48 -5.52
CA LYS A 54 3.58 -10.67 -6.09
C LYS A 54 2.60 -11.72 -6.63
N PHE A 55 1.32 -11.63 -6.26
CA PHE A 55 0.27 -12.56 -6.67
C PHE A 55 -0.35 -12.20 -8.04
#